data_AF-A0A965UPJ6-F1
#
_entry.id   AF-A0A965UPJ6-F1
#
_cell.length_a   1.000
_cell.length_b   1.000
_cell.length_c   1.000
_cell.angle_alpha   90.00
_cell.angle_beta   90.00
_cell.angle_gamma   90.00
#
_symmetry.space_group_name_H-M   'P 1'
#
loop_
_entity.id
_entity.type
_entity.pdbx_description
1 polymer ?
#
loop_
_entity_poly.entity_id
_entity_poly.type
_entity_poly.pdbx_seq_one_letter_code
_entity_poly.pdbx_strand_id
1 'polypeptide(L)'
;DPETFAVDEEEEKLDKRIMAYRKKNRLATVKEIAEALKVSPAKIRKRIAYLLEKNRFPISRDIDIATKEKPVDEEVVEVRYRYDWRPEYSGLSKADGYDKSRKFCQTMLDLSATKLYTKSDINDIGTLVGWNVWERRGGWFTLPNGNHRPSCRHMWVQQLVVKKGTTVKRVV
;
A
#
# COMPACT_ATOMS: atom_id res chain seq x y z
N ASP A 1 -16.32 24.71 33.32
CA ASP A 1 -17.09 23.48 33.54
C ASP A 1 -17.36 22.77 32.24
N PRO A 2 -16.84 21.55 32.03
CA PRO A 2 -17.40 20.65 31.04
C PRO A 2 -18.55 19.89 31.71
N GLU A 3 -19.76 20.17 31.22
CA GLU A 3 -21.01 19.53 31.60
C GLU A 3 -20.87 18.00 31.64
N THR A 4 -20.90 17.44 32.85
CA THR A 4 -21.23 16.03 33.04
C THR A 4 -22.70 15.86 32.66
N PHE A 5 -22.99 15.60 31.39
CA PHE A 5 -24.30 15.13 30.97
C PHE A 5 -24.59 13.82 31.70
N ALA A 6 -25.40 13.91 32.75
CA ALA A 6 -26.00 12.75 33.36
C ALA A 6 -26.74 12.00 32.25
N VAL A 7 -26.35 10.75 32.03
CA VAL A 7 -27.08 9.83 31.17
C VAL A 7 -28.52 9.79 31.69
N ASP A 8 -29.50 10.10 30.85
CA ASP A 8 -30.89 10.06 31.26
C ASP A 8 -31.28 8.63 31.72
N GLU A 9 -32.28 8.51 32.61
CA GLU A 9 -32.65 7.20 33.18
C GLU A 9 -33.00 6.16 32.10
N GLU A 10 -33.50 6.60 30.94
CA GLU A 10 -33.87 5.74 29.81
C GLU A 10 -32.63 5.17 29.11
N GLU A 11 -31.59 5.97 28.95
CA GLU A 11 -30.30 5.54 28.41
C GLU A 11 -29.57 4.60 29.37
N GLU A 12 -29.68 4.78 30.69
CA GLU A 12 -29.10 3.84 31.66
C GLU A 12 -29.85 2.49 31.66
N LYS A 13 -31.19 2.51 31.53
CA LYS A 13 -31.99 1.29 31.34
C LYS A 13 -31.60 0.58 30.04
N LEU A 14 -31.38 1.34 28.96
CA LEU A 14 -30.94 0.80 27.68
C LEU A 14 -29.54 0.16 27.77
N ASP A 15 -28.60 0.81 28.45
CA ASP A 15 -27.26 0.25 28.69
C ASP A 15 -27.30 -1.09 29.42
N LYS A 16 -28.12 -1.18 30.48
CA LYS A 16 -28.33 -2.43 31.23
C LYS A 16 -28.86 -3.54 30.32
N ARG A 17 -29.81 -3.21 29.43
CA ARG A 17 -30.36 -4.15 28.44
C ARG A 17 -29.30 -4.59 27.43
N ILE A 18 -28.50 -3.67 26.92
CA ILE A 18 -27.39 -3.95 25.98
C ILE A 18 -26.37 -4.89 26.64
N MET A 19 -25.93 -4.59 27.86
CA MET A 19 -24.97 -5.43 28.60
C MET A 19 -25.54 -6.82 28.89
N ALA A 20 -26.80 -6.90 29.34
CA ALA A 20 -27.46 -8.18 29.62
C ALA A 20 -27.60 -9.04 28.36
N TYR A 21 -27.97 -8.43 27.23
CA TYR A 21 -28.04 -9.12 25.95
C TYR A 21 -26.66 -9.59 25.48
N ARG A 22 -25.63 -8.75 25.58
CA ARG A 22 -24.25 -9.09 25.21
C ARG A 22 -23.67 -10.20 26.09
N LYS A 23 -24.02 -10.24 27.37
CA LYS A 23 -23.61 -11.31 28.29
C LYS A 23 -24.19 -12.68 27.90
N LYS A 24 -25.41 -12.71 27.37
CA LYS A 24 -26.05 -13.93 26.85
C LYS A 24 -25.61 -14.27 25.42
N ASN A 25 -25.37 -13.26 24.59
CA ASN A 25 -25.01 -13.38 23.18
C ASN A 25 -23.63 -12.76 22.95
N ARG A 26 -22.59 -13.48 23.38
CA ARG A 26 -21.22 -12.98 23.51
C ARG A 26 -20.61 -12.45 22.20
N LEU A 27 -21.12 -12.88 21.05
CA LEU A 27 -20.65 -12.51 19.70
C LEU A 27 -21.63 -11.66 18.89
N ALA A 28 -22.81 -11.34 19.43
CA ALA A 28 -23.80 -10.50 18.73
C ALA A 28 -23.24 -9.19 18.16
N THR A 29 -23.54 -8.92 16.91
CA THR A 29 -23.26 -7.67 16.21
C THR A 29 -24.19 -6.55 16.68
N VAL A 30 -23.82 -5.30 16.37
CA VAL A 30 -24.66 -4.12 16.64
C VAL A 30 -26.05 -4.28 16.03
N LYS A 31 -26.14 -4.89 14.84
CA LYS A 31 -27.41 -5.10 14.12
C LYS A 31 -28.31 -6.07 14.88
N GLU A 32 -27.78 -7.21 15.32
CA GLU A 32 -28.53 -8.20 16.09
C GLU A 32 -29.01 -7.64 17.44
N ILE A 33 -28.18 -6.83 18.12
CA ILE A 33 -28.57 -6.14 19.35
C ILE A 33 -29.70 -5.13 19.08
N ALA A 34 -29.60 -4.36 18.00
CA ALA A 34 -30.60 -3.36 17.61
C ALA A 34 -31.96 -4.01 17.31
N GLU A 35 -31.97 -5.10 16.55
CA GLU A 35 -33.17 -5.87 16.23
C GLU A 35 -33.79 -6.49 17.48
N ALA A 36 -32.98 -7.13 18.34
CA ALA A 36 -33.45 -7.77 19.56
C ALA A 36 -34.03 -6.76 20.58
N LEU A 37 -33.42 -5.57 20.68
CA LEU A 37 -33.86 -4.54 21.62
C LEU A 37 -34.91 -3.59 21.02
N LYS A 38 -35.21 -3.71 19.73
CA LYS A 38 -36.10 -2.83 18.95
C LYS A 38 -35.69 -1.35 19.06
N VAL A 39 -34.38 -1.09 18.94
CA VAL A 39 -33.79 0.25 19.02
C VAL A 39 -32.99 0.51 17.74
N SER A 40 -32.91 1.77 17.30
CA SER A 40 -32.16 2.10 16.08
C SER A 40 -30.68 1.69 16.20
N PRO A 41 -30.07 1.17 15.12
CA PRO A 41 -28.65 0.80 15.13
C PRO A 41 -27.74 1.97 15.52
N ALA A 42 -28.07 3.19 15.10
CA ALA A 42 -27.31 4.40 15.46
C ALA A 42 -27.31 4.66 16.97
N LYS A 43 -28.46 4.53 17.64
CA LYS A 43 -28.55 4.70 19.11
C LYS A 43 -27.79 3.60 19.84
N ILE A 44 -27.86 2.35 19.39
CA ILE A 44 -27.07 1.25 19.95
C ILE A 44 -25.57 1.50 19.79
N ARG A 45 -25.08 1.97 18.63
CA ARG A 45 -23.65 2.31 18.43
C ARG A 45 -23.19 3.37 19.42
N LYS A 46 -23.98 4.45 19.57
CA LYS A 46 -23.67 5.55 20.51
C LYS A 46 -23.55 5.04 21.95
N ARG A 47 -24.50 4.20 22.40
CA ARG A 47 -24.49 3.64 23.76
C ARG A 47 -23.36 2.63 23.98
N ILE A 48 -23.04 1.79 22.99
CA ILE A 48 -21.89 0.87 23.07
C ILE A 48 -20.58 1.66 23.16
N ALA A 49 -20.40 2.71 22.36
CA ALA A 49 -19.22 3.58 22.44
C ALA A 49 -19.06 4.20 23.84
N TYR A 50 -20.16 4.70 24.43
CA TYR A 50 -20.17 5.19 25.80
C TYR A 50 -19.78 4.10 26.82
N LEU A 51 -20.34 2.89 26.71
CA LEU A 51 -20.02 1.77 27.61
C LEU A 51 -18.56 1.29 27.47
N LEU A 52 -17.97 1.39 26.29
CA LEU A 52 -16.56 1.09 26.04
C LEU A 52 -15.67 2.15 26.70
N GLU A 53 -15.98 3.44 26.53
CA GLU A 53 -15.25 4.55 27.18
C GLU A 53 -15.25 4.40 28.71
N LYS A 54 -16.36 3.91 29.29
CA LYS A 54 -16.48 3.65 30.72
C LYS A 54 -15.97 2.27 31.17
N ASN A 55 -15.39 1.46 30.27
CA ASN A 55 -14.94 0.08 30.55
C ASN A 55 -16.03 -0.85 31.13
N ARG A 56 -17.30 -0.60 30.79
CA ARG A 56 -18.47 -1.37 31.29
C ARG A 56 -19.02 -2.36 30.26
N PHE A 57 -18.65 -2.22 28.98
CA PHE A 57 -19.15 -3.11 27.95
C PHE A 57 -18.49 -4.50 28.06
N PRO A 58 -19.26 -5.60 28.15
CA PRO A 58 -18.70 -6.95 28.23
C PRO A 58 -18.15 -7.38 26.86
N ILE A 59 -16.87 -7.11 26.64
CA ILE A 59 -16.10 -7.56 25.49
C ILE A 59 -15.78 -9.05 25.70
N SER A 60 -16.26 -9.91 24.80
CA SER A 60 -15.77 -11.28 24.75
C SER A 60 -14.33 -11.24 24.26
N ARG A 61 -13.37 -11.83 24.99
CA ARG A 61 -11.98 -12.00 24.51
C ARG A 61 -11.90 -12.71 23.15
N ASP A 62 -12.96 -13.42 22.76
CA ASP A 62 -13.08 -14.08 21.46
C ASP A 62 -13.46 -13.12 20.31
N ILE A 63 -13.74 -11.84 20.58
CA ILE A 63 -13.88 -10.83 19.52
C ILE A 63 -12.53 -10.64 18.82
N ASP A 64 -11.41 -10.76 19.53
CA ASP A 64 -10.08 -10.79 18.93
C ASP A 64 -9.87 -12.00 18.00
N ILE A 65 -10.71 -13.03 18.11
CA ILE A 65 -10.65 -14.25 17.30
C ILE A 65 -11.71 -14.23 16.18
N ALA A 66 -12.87 -13.58 16.40
CA ALA A 66 -13.96 -13.45 15.43
C ALA A 66 -13.72 -12.35 14.39
N THR A 67 -12.87 -11.36 14.68
CA THR A 67 -12.20 -10.51 13.66
C THR A 67 -10.86 -11.11 13.25
N LYS A 68 -10.78 -12.43 13.06
CA LYS A 68 -9.99 -12.92 11.93
C LYS A 68 -10.70 -12.44 10.67
N GLU A 69 -10.54 -11.16 10.35
CA GLU A 69 -10.56 -10.74 8.96
C GLU A 69 -9.70 -11.78 8.26
N LYS A 70 -10.31 -12.63 7.43
CA LYS A 70 -9.51 -13.32 6.42
C LYS A 70 -8.72 -12.17 5.78
N PRO A 71 -7.39 -12.20 5.79
CA PRO A 71 -6.64 -11.16 5.12
C PRO A 71 -7.24 -11.12 3.72
N VAL A 72 -7.96 -10.03 3.43
CA VAL A 72 -8.33 -9.74 2.07
C VAL A 72 -6.96 -9.63 1.41
N ASP A 73 -6.73 -10.45 0.39
CA ASP A 73 -5.57 -10.25 -0.48
C ASP A 73 -5.77 -8.86 -1.09
N GLU A 74 -5.36 -7.83 -0.36
CA GLU A 74 -5.39 -6.46 -0.84
C GLU A 74 -4.41 -6.43 -2.01
N GLU A 75 -4.94 -6.13 -3.18
CA GLU A 75 -4.12 -5.90 -4.35
C GLU A 75 -3.34 -4.62 -4.12
N VAL A 76 -2.11 -4.77 -3.64
CA VAL A 76 -1.20 -3.65 -3.45
C VAL A 76 -0.62 -3.32 -4.82
N VAL A 77 -0.95 -2.13 -5.31
CA VAL A 77 -0.30 -1.54 -6.49
C VAL A 77 1.04 -0.97 -6.04
N GLU A 78 2.12 -1.52 -6.55
CA GLU A 78 3.47 -1.04 -6.30
C GLU A 78 4.05 -0.37 -7.55
N VAL A 79 4.79 0.71 -7.33
CA VAL A 79 5.58 1.36 -8.38
C VAL A 79 6.96 0.72 -8.43
N ARG A 80 7.32 0.17 -9.58
CA ARG A 80 8.65 -0.36 -9.88
C ARG A 80 9.23 0.33 -11.12
N TYR A 81 10.49 0.04 -11.43
CA TYR A 81 11.22 0.65 -12.53
C TYR A 81 11.97 -0.40 -13.35
N ARG A 82 11.96 -0.24 -14.66
CA ARG A 82 12.78 -0.98 -15.61
C ARG A 82 13.82 -0.05 -16.21
N TYR A 83 15.07 -0.50 -16.33
CA TYR A 83 16.08 0.21 -17.11
C TYR A 83 15.91 -0.17 -18.57
N ASP A 84 15.68 0.82 -19.43
CA ASP A 84 15.35 0.58 -20.83
C ASP A 84 15.89 1.69 -21.75
N TRP A 85 15.83 1.47 -23.05
CA TRP A 85 16.05 2.50 -24.04
C TRP A 85 15.05 3.64 -23.88
N ARG A 86 15.52 4.86 -24.17
CA ARG A 86 14.58 5.96 -24.41
C ARG A 86 13.79 5.68 -25.69
N PRO A 87 12.55 6.19 -25.83
CA PRO A 87 11.71 5.92 -26.98
C PRO A 87 12.41 6.18 -28.32
N GLU A 88 13.17 7.27 -28.42
CA GLU A 88 13.89 7.66 -29.64
C GLU A 88 15.07 6.74 -30.02
N TYR A 89 15.47 5.81 -29.15
CA TYR A 89 16.53 4.82 -29.40
C TYR A 89 16.04 3.36 -29.31
N SER A 90 14.73 3.13 -29.13
CA SER A 90 14.17 1.78 -28.92
C SER A 90 14.27 0.87 -30.15
N GLY A 91 14.40 1.45 -31.36
CA GLY A 91 14.54 0.71 -32.62
C GLY A 91 15.97 0.40 -33.07
N LEU A 92 16.99 0.67 -32.23
CA LEU A 92 18.38 0.39 -32.61
C LEU A 92 18.64 -1.12 -32.70
N SER A 93 19.41 -1.53 -33.71
CA SER A 93 19.96 -2.89 -33.79
C SER A 93 20.86 -3.18 -32.59
N LYS A 94 21.15 -4.46 -32.31
CA LYS A 94 22.14 -4.82 -31.26
C LYS A 94 23.49 -4.15 -31.52
N ALA A 95 23.95 -4.18 -32.77
CA ALA A 95 25.24 -3.61 -33.19
C ALA A 95 25.29 -2.07 -33.05
N ASP A 96 24.18 -1.37 -33.29
CA ASP A 96 24.13 0.09 -33.23
C ASP A 96 23.70 0.65 -31.85
N GLY A 97 22.97 -0.18 -31.10
CA GLY A 97 22.51 0.08 -29.76
C GLY A 97 23.44 -0.55 -28.73
N TYR A 98 23.13 -1.78 -28.35
CA TYR A 98 23.68 -2.49 -27.20
C TYR A 98 25.21 -2.61 -27.24
N ASP A 99 25.80 -3.02 -28.37
CA ASP A 99 27.24 -3.26 -28.48
C ASP A 99 28.06 -1.97 -28.33
N LYS A 100 27.46 -0.82 -28.69
CA LYS A 100 28.04 0.53 -28.53
C LYS A 100 27.71 1.18 -27.18
N SER A 101 26.92 0.52 -26.33
CA SER A 101 26.59 1.01 -25.00
C SER A 101 27.72 0.74 -24.00
N ARG A 102 27.78 1.55 -22.95
CA ARG A 102 28.77 1.36 -21.86
C ARG A 102 28.45 0.10 -21.07
N LYS A 103 29.47 -0.53 -20.48
CA LYS A 103 29.33 -1.73 -19.62
C LYS A 103 28.22 -1.57 -18.58
N PHE A 104 28.18 -0.45 -17.86
CA PHE A 104 27.10 -0.16 -16.92
C PHE A 104 25.70 -0.26 -17.55
N CYS A 105 25.49 0.35 -18.71
CA CYS A 105 24.20 0.33 -19.40
C CYS A 105 23.85 -1.07 -19.91
N GLN A 106 24.82 -1.82 -20.43
CA GLN A 106 24.63 -3.20 -20.87
C GLN A 106 24.18 -4.07 -19.70
N THR A 107 24.92 -4.02 -18.58
CA THR A 107 24.56 -4.74 -17.36
C THR A 107 23.17 -4.37 -16.87
N MET A 108 22.83 -3.08 -16.85
CA MET A 108 21.51 -2.65 -16.39
C MET A 108 20.38 -3.10 -17.32
N LEU A 109 20.58 -3.06 -18.65
CA LEU A 109 19.63 -3.59 -19.63
C LEU A 109 19.42 -5.10 -19.44
N ASP A 110 20.50 -5.87 -19.30
CA ASP A 110 20.45 -7.33 -19.17
C ASP A 110 19.73 -7.74 -17.89
N LEU A 111 20.05 -7.08 -16.77
CA LEU A 111 19.35 -7.34 -15.51
C LEU A 111 17.88 -6.91 -15.58
N SER A 112 17.57 -5.80 -16.26
CA SER A 112 16.20 -5.33 -16.43
C SER A 112 15.35 -6.17 -17.39
N ALA A 113 15.94 -7.13 -18.11
CA ALA A 113 15.17 -8.10 -18.90
C ALA A 113 14.30 -9.01 -18.02
N THR A 114 14.72 -9.27 -16.77
CA THR A 114 14.02 -10.18 -15.84
C THR A 114 13.69 -9.53 -14.49
N LYS A 115 14.32 -8.40 -14.14
CA LYS A 115 14.15 -7.73 -12.84
C LYS A 115 13.54 -6.34 -12.98
N LEU A 116 12.60 -6.04 -12.07
CA LEU A 116 12.10 -4.70 -11.80
C LEU A 116 12.68 -4.17 -10.49
N TYR A 117 12.99 -2.87 -10.47
CA TYR A 117 13.68 -2.20 -9.37
C TYR A 117 12.72 -1.32 -8.59
N THR A 118 12.86 -1.28 -7.27
CA THR A 118 12.27 -0.24 -6.43
C THR A 118 13.09 1.04 -6.50
N LYS A 119 12.55 2.14 -5.96
CA LYS A 119 13.32 3.38 -5.76
C LYS A 119 14.55 3.15 -4.89
N SER A 120 14.43 2.30 -3.85
CA SER A 120 15.55 1.98 -2.95
C SER A 120 16.66 1.24 -3.68
N ASP A 121 16.32 0.22 -4.47
CA ASP A 121 17.32 -0.52 -5.25
C ASP A 121 18.14 0.41 -6.16
N ILE A 122 17.48 1.39 -6.78
CA ILE A 122 18.16 2.36 -7.66
C ILE A 122 19.05 3.32 -6.86
N ASN A 123 18.64 3.73 -5.66
CA ASN A 123 19.48 4.52 -4.77
C ASN A 123 20.73 3.73 -4.36
N ASP A 124 20.60 2.45 -4.04
CA ASP A 124 21.72 1.58 -3.67
C ASP A 124 22.71 1.41 -4.84
N ILE A 125 22.19 1.24 -6.07
CA ILE A 125 23.04 1.27 -7.28
C ILE A 125 23.78 2.60 -7.38
N GLY A 126 23.11 3.73 -7.14
CA GLY A 126 23.73 5.06 -7.14
C GLY A 126 24.86 5.19 -6.13
N THR A 127 24.66 4.68 -4.92
CA THR A 127 25.69 4.61 -3.88
C THR A 127 26.88 3.76 -4.32
N LEU A 128 26.62 2.59 -4.92
CA LEU A 128 27.65 1.67 -5.39
C LEU A 128 28.54 2.27 -6.50
N VAL A 129 27.93 2.97 -7.46
CA VAL A 129 28.68 3.56 -8.60
C VAL A 129 29.23 4.96 -8.31
N GLY A 130 28.80 5.60 -7.22
CA GLY A 130 29.29 6.91 -6.80
C GLY A 130 28.72 8.09 -7.60
N TRP A 131 27.57 7.93 -8.25
CA TRP A 131 26.89 9.05 -8.92
C TRP A 131 25.36 8.91 -8.89
N ASN A 132 24.66 10.03 -9.12
CA ASN A 132 23.20 10.02 -9.20
C ASN A 132 22.71 9.33 -10.48
N VAL A 133 22.35 8.05 -10.36
CA VAL A 133 21.85 7.21 -11.47
C VAL A 133 20.44 7.58 -11.92
N TRP A 134 19.68 8.37 -11.16
CA TRP A 134 18.39 8.89 -11.61
C TRP A 134 18.56 9.93 -12.71
N GLU A 135 19.53 10.82 -12.55
CA GLU A 135 19.80 11.93 -13.46
C GLU A 135 20.74 11.52 -14.59
N ARG A 136 21.90 10.95 -14.23
CA ARG A 136 22.96 10.64 -15.19
C ARG A 136 22.72 9.32 -15.91
N ARG A 137 22.02 8.37 -15.27
CA ARG A 137 21.91 6.98 -15.74
C ARG A 137 23.32 6.42 -16.00
N GLY A 138 23.63 6.04 -17.25
CA GLY A 138 24.98 5.67 -17.69
C GLY A 138 25.90 6.82 -18.12
N GLY A 139 25.64 8.06 -17.71
CA GLY A 139 26.49 9.23 -17.97
C GLY A 139 26.13 10.02 -19.23
N TRP A 140 26.90 11.08 -19.48
CA TRP A 140 26.74 12.02 -20.60
C TRP A 140 26.70 11.31 -21.97
N PHE A 141 25.94 11.86 -22.91
CA PHE A 141 25.81 11.33 -24.26
C PHE A 141 26.00 12.44 -25.29
N THR A 142 26.92 12.22 -26.23
CA THR A 142 27.17 13.12 -27.35
C THR A 142 26.21 12.79 -28.48
N LEU A 143 25.46 13.80 -28.91
CA LEU A 143 24.52 13.74 -30.03
C LEU A 143 25.29 13.82 -31.35
N PRO A 144 24.70 13.37 -32.49
CA PRO A 144 25.35 13.44 -33.80
C PRO A 144 25.75 14.86 -34.22
N ASN A 145 25.03 15.88 -33.73
CA ASN A 145 25.31 17.30 -34.00
C ASN A 145 26.39 17.91 -33.07
N GLY A 146 27.09 17.10 -32.27
CA GLY A 146 28.14 17.55 -31.35
C GLY A 146 27.64 18.06 -30.00
N ASN A 147 26.33 18.28 -29.82
CA ASN A 147 25.78 18.70 -28.53
C ASN A 147 25.84 17.56 -27.50
N HIS A 148 25.88 17.92 -26.21
CA HIS A 148 25.93 16.95 -25.12
C HIS A 148 24.65 16.96 -24.30
N ARG A 149 24.10 15.76 -24.08
CA ARG A 149 22.99 15.52 -23.15
C ARG A 149 23.56 15.02 -21.81
N PRO A 150 23.05 15.48 -20.65
CA PRO A 150 23.52 15.04 -19.33
C PRO A 150 23.18 13.59 -18.96
N SER A 151 22.62 12.82 -19.90
CA SER A 151 22.26 11.42 -19.66
C SER A 151 22.29 10.56 -20.92
N CYS A 152 22.46 9.25 -20.68
CA CYS A 152 22.62 8.24 -21.71
C CYS A 152 21.35 8.05 -22.56
N ARG A 153 21.46 7.20 -23.60
CA ARG A 153 20.36 6.70 -24.45
C ARG A 153 19.33 5.83 -23.72
N HIS A 154 19.53 5.61 -22.41
CA HIS A 154 18.70 4.77 -21.56
C HIS A 154 18.03 5.60 -20.45
N MET A 155 16.93 5.09 -19.92
CA MET A 155 16.13 5.71 -18.87
C MET A 155 15.51 4.67 -17.94
N TRP A 156 15.12 5.13 -16.75
CA TRP A 156 14.23 4.38 -15.87
C TRP A 156 12.79 4.59 -16.32
N VAL A 157 12.14 3.50 -16.72
CA VAL A 157 10.74 3.46 -17.13
C VAL A 157 9.92 2.95 -15.95
N GLN A 158 8.93 3.74 -15.52
CA GLN A 158 8.03 3.35 -14.44
C GLN A 158 7.15 2.18 -14.89
N GLN A 159 6.93 1.21 -14.01
CA GLN A 159 6.11 0.03 -14.20
C GLN A 159 5.14 -0.08 -13.03
N LEU A 160 3.85 -0.27 -13.30
CA LEU A 160 2.86 -0.54 -12.27
C LEU A 160 2.70 -2.04 -12.14
N VAL A 161 2.90 -2.56 -10.93
CA VAL A 161 2.73 -3.99 -10.64
C VAL A 161 1.70 -4.18 -9.54
N VAL A 162 0.84 -5.18 -9.70
CA VAL A 162 -0.09 -5.61 -8.66
C VAL A 162 0.50 -6.84 -8.00
N LYS A 163 0.67 -6.75 -6.68
CA LYS A 163 1.10 -7.86 -5.86
C LYS A 163 -0.13 -8.52 -5.24
N LYS A 164 -0.31 -9.81 -5.52
CA LYS A 164 -1.30 -10.66 -4.86
C LYS A 164 -0.56 -11.75 -4.09
N GLY A 165 -0.46 -11.60 -2.77
CA GLY A 165 0.41 -12.44 -1.93
C GLY A 165 1.87 -12.38 -2.40
N THR A 166 2.46 -13.52 -2.77
CA THR A 166 3.84 -13.63 -3.32
C THR A 166 3.93 -13.43 -4.84
N THR A 167 2.79 -13.31 -5.54
CA THR A 167 2.77 -13.23 -7.00
C THR A 167 2.73 -11.78 -7.46
N VAL A 168 3.68 -11.39 -8.31
CA VAL A 168 3.75 -10.04 -8.91
C VAL A 168 3.28 -10.14 -10.37
N LYS A 169 2.22 -9.41 -10.72
CA LYS A 169 1.74 -9.27 -12.10
C LYS A 169 1.94 -7.84 -12.59
N ARG A 170 2.49 -7.68 -13.79
CA ARG A 170 2.62 -6.37 -14.45
C ARG A 170 1.25 -5.91 -14.93
N VAL A 171 0.88 -4.66 -14.63
CA VAL A 171 -0.40 -4.07 -15.05
C VAL A 171 -0.23 -3.37 -16.40
N VAL A 172 0.82 -2.57 -16.55
CA VAL A 172 1.15 -1.81 -17.77
C VAL A 172 2.65 -1.52 -17.83
#